data_AF-A0AAD3NIZ9-F1
#
_entry.id   AF-A0AAD3NIZ9-F1
#
_cell.length_a   1.000
_cell.length_b   1.000
_cell.length_c   1.000
_cell.angle_alpha   90.00
_cell.angle_beta   90.00
_cell.angle_gamma   90.00
#
_symmetry.space_group_name_H-M   'P 1'
#
loop_
_entity.id
_entity.type
_entity.pdbx_description
1 polymer ?
#
loop_
_entity_poly.entity_id
_entity_poly.type
_entity_poly.pdbx_seq_one_letter_code
_entity_poly.pdbx_strand_id
1 'polypeptide(L)'
;MRLIMLPASMEEYLQTYKAFHDLPRIRGWSRSVVISGMKITTAEFYLKNAANFVGFLESTPLRTCRLTKVQLKAIHQELTMGIKTLQRRVTVHQMATKRTKSCLYSHRPGVYTNLTDQEFEEARASGGGFLLHVKEHKTNKTFGEAQIFLTPEEFSWVERWVAIKAQDGYSYL
;
A
#
# COMPACT_ATOMS: atom_id res chain seq x y z
N MET A 1 16.66 13.19 23.47
CA MET A 1 16.28 13.17 22.04
C MET A 1 17.46 12.62 21.24
N ARG A 2 17.41 11.36 20.77
CA ARG A 2 18.40 10.86 19.79
C ARG A 2 17.68 10.76 18.45
N LEU A 3 18.10 11.59 17.50
CA LEU A 3 17.70 11.50 16.11
C LEU A 3 18.04 10.10 15.61
N ILE A 4 17.01 9.33 15.26
CA ILE A 4 17.18 8.11 14.48
C ILE A 4 17.48 8.60 13.06
N MET A 5 18.75 8.79 12.73
CA MET A 5 19.16 8.95 11.34
C MET A 5 18.95 7.61 10.64
N LEU A 6 17.92 7.55 9.79
CA LEU A 6 17.79 6.48 8.81
C LEU A 6 18.93 6.66 7.79
N PRO A 7 19.69 5.59 7.47
CA PRO A 7 20.68 5.63 6.39
C PRO A 7 20.00 6.02 5.07
N ALA A 8 20.72 6.71 4.18
CA ALA A 8 20.16 7.16 2.91
C ALA A 8 19.87 5.98 1.96
N SER A 9 20.47 4.82 2.19
CA SER A 9 20.11 3.57 1.52
C SER A 9 20.47 2.33 2.37
N MET A 10 19.81 1.19 2.10
CA MET A 10 20.18 -0.10 2.70
C MET A 10 21.62 -0.50 2.33
N GLU A 11 22.12 -0.07 1.18
CA GLU A 11 23.49 -0.36 0.74
C GLU A 11 24.53 0.39 1.59
N GLU A 12 24.27 1.66 1.92
CA GLU A 12 25.06 2.44 2.87
C GLU A 12 24.98 1.84 4.30
N TYR A 13 23.81 1.32 4.69
CA TYR A 13 23.64 0.59 5.96
C TYR A 13 24.52 -0.67 6.02
N LEU A 14 24.67 -1.40 4.91
CA LEU A 14 25.50 -2.61 4.83
C LEU A 14 27.00 -2.28 4.75
N GLN A 15 27.39 -1.23 4.02
CA GLN A 15 28.79 -0.82 3.85
C GLN A 15 29.40 -0.24 5.14
N THR A 16 28.59 0.44 5.96
CA THR A 16 29.07 1.07 7.20
C THR A 16 29.24 0.07 8.36
N TYR A 17 28.64 -1.12 8.28
CA TYR A 17 28.54 -2.05 9.40
C TYR A 17 29.48 -3.28 9.30
N LYS A 18 30.69 -3.13 9.83
CA LYS A 18 31.52 -4.25 10.34
C LYS A 18 30.84 -5.06 11.47
N ALA A 19 29.64 -4.67 11.91
CA ALA A 19 28.93 -5.23 13.07
C ALA A 19 27.65 -6.01 12.72
N PHE A 20 27.66 -6.73 11.59
CA PHE A 20 26.58 -7.66 11.20
C PHE A 20 26.48 -8.93 12.07
N HIS A 21 27.21 -8.97 13.19
CA HIS A 21 27.19 -10.07 14.17
C HIS A 21 26.19 -9.85 15.32
N ASP A 22 25.42 -8.76 15.32
CA ASP A 22 24.58 -8.38 16.45
C ASP A 22 23.08 -8.59 16.18
N LEU A 23 22.64 -9.85 16.30
CA LEU A 23 21.22 -10.23 16.35
C LEU A 23 20.41 -9.37 17.36
N PRO A 24 20.92 -9.09 18.58
CA PRO A 24 20.30 -8.14 19.50
C PRO A 24 20.06 -6.75 18.92
N ARG A 25 20.95 -6.24 18.07
CA ARG A 25 20.79 -4.94 17.41
C ARG A 25 19.74 -4.96 16.31
N ILE A 26 19.64 -6.03 15.54
CA ILE A 26 18.57 -6.22 14.54
C ILE A 26 17.21 -6.31 15.25
N ARG A 27 17.15 -7.05 16.37
CA ARG A 27 15.97 -7.06 17.26
C ARG A 27 15.70 -5.68 17.87
N GLY A 28 16.73 -4.93 18.22
CA GLY A 28 16.63 -3.56 18.72
C GLY A 28 16.05 -2.61 17.67
N TRP A 29 16.49 -2.74 16.41
CA TRP A 29 15.98 -1.97 15.28
C TRP A 29 14.54 -2.35 14.93
N SER A 30 14.22 -3.66 14.88
CA SER A 30 12.85 -4.10 14.61
C SER A 30 11.86 -3.61 15.66
N ARG A 31 12.29 -3.57 16.94
CA ARG A 31 11.53 -2.95 18.02
C ARG A 31 11.48 -1.43 17.91
N SER A 32 12.59 -0.77 17.56
CA SER A 32 12.64 0.69 17.46
C SER A 32 11.78 1.24 16.32
N VAL A 33 11.72 0.55 15.17
CA VAL A 33 10.83 0.85 14.04
C VAL A 33 9.34 0.83 14.46
N VAL A 34 8.99 -0.02 15.44
CA VAL A 34 7.63 -0.09 15.99
C VAL A 34 7.37 0.99 17.05
N ILE A 35 8.41 1.38 17.81
CA ILE A 35 8.32 2.33 18.93
C ILE A 35 8.48 3.79 18.48
N SER A 36 9.07 4.05 17.31
CA SER A 36 9.40 5.41 16.82
C SER A 36 8.20 6.26 16.37
N GLY A 37 6.98 5.95 16.83
CA GLY A 37 5.77 6.71 16.52
C GLY A 37 5.26 6.57 15.08
N MET A 38 5.88 5.71 14.26
CA MET A 38 5.42 5.44 12.90
C MET A 38 4.08 4.69 12.89
N LYS A 39 3.28 4.87 11.84
CA LYS A 39 2.08 4.05 11.61
C LYS A 39 2.49 2.59 11.50
N ILE A 40 1.70 1.71 12.10
CA ILE A 40 2.05 0.29 12.19
C ILE A 40 2.18 -0.41 10.83
N THR A 41 1.43 0.04 9.82
CA THR A 41 1.56 -0.43 8.43
C THR A 41 2.91 -0.06 7.83
N THR A 42 3.45 1.11 8.17
CA THR A 42 4.77 1.56 7.74
C THR A 42 5.87 0.71 8.40
N ALA A 43 5.73 0.43 9.69
CA ALA A 43 6.66 -0.46 10.40
C ALA A 43 6.67 -1.88 9.79
N GLU A 44 5.49 -2.45 9.52
CA GLU A 44 5.37 -3.76 8.86
C GLU A 44 5.98 -3.76 7.45
N PHE A 45 5.76 -2.69 6.67
CA PHE A 45 6.35 -2.53 5.33
C PHE A 45 7.88 -2.54 5.36
N TYR A 46 8.50 -1.80 6.29
CA TYR A 46 9.96 -1.80 6.42
C TYR A 46 10.51 -3.16 6.82
N LEU A 47 9.85 -3.86 7.75
CA LEU A 47 10.26 -5.21 8.13
C LEU A 47 10.13 -6.20 6.96
N LYS A 48 9.06 -6.11 6.15
CA LYS A 48 8.88 -6.91 4.93
C LYS A 48 9.98 -6.65 3.91
N ASN A 49 10.32 -5.39 3.64
CA ASN A 49 11.40 -5.05 2.71
C ASN A 49 12.74 -5.58 3.20
N ALA A 50 13.05 -5.42 4.49
CA ALA A 50 14.27 -5.95 5.07
C ALA A 50 14.31 -7.49 4.99
N ALA A 51 13.21 -8.17 5.32
CA ALA A 51 13.12 -9.63 5.22
C ALA A 51 13.33 -10.12 3.78
N ASN A 52 12.66 -9.50 2.81
CA ASN A 52 12.81 -9.82 1.39
C ASN A 52 14.25 -9.63 0.91
N PHE A 53 14.89 -8.53 1.30
CA PHE A 53 16.28 -8.26 0.94
C PHE A 53 17.25 -9.28 1.52
N VAL A 54 17.08 -9.66 2.80
CA VAL A 54 17.92 -10.71 3.42
C VAL A 54 17.65 -12.07 2.80
N GLY A 55 16.40 -12.39 2.46
CA GLY A 55 16.05 -13.59 1.71
C GLY A 55 16.66 -13.63 0.30
N PHE A 56 16.77 -12.47 -0.36
CA PHE A 56 17.50 -12.35 -1.62
C PHE A 56 19.00 -12.59 -1.46
N LEU A 57 19.63 -12.04 -0.40
CA LEU A 57 21.04 -12.31 -0.12
C LEU A 57 21.31 -13.78 0.23
N GLU A 58 20.36 -14.47 0.86
CA GLU A 58 20.43 -15.91 1.14
C GLU A 58 20.47 -16.75 -0.16
N SER A 59 19.64 -16.39 -1.15
CA SER A 59 19.56 -17.09 -2.44
C SER A 59 20.67 -16.68 -3.42
N THR A 60 21.11 -15.42 -3.36
CA THR A 60 22.08 -14.81 -4.26
C THR A 60 23.19 -14.11 -3.46
N PRO A 61 24.18 -14.87 -2.94
CA PRO A 61 25.22 -14.30 -2.09
C PRO A 61 26.10 -13.33 -2.89
N LEU A 62 26.18 -12.08 -2.44
CA LEU A 62 27.15 -11.14 -2.99
C LEU A 62 28.56 -11.59 -2.59
N ARG A 63 29.52 -11.53 -3.51
CA ARG A 63 30.93 -11.93 -3.26
C ARG A 63 31.58 -11.12 -2.13
N THR A 64 31.07 -9.91 -1.88
CA THR A 64 31.51 -9.02 -0.81
C THR A 64 30.75 -9.22 0.50
N CYS A 65 29.67 -10.02 0.51
CA CYS A 65 28.90 -10.32 1.71
C CYS A 65 29.73 -11.21 2.64
N ARG A 66 30.05 -10.69 3.82
CA ARG A 66 30.84 -11.41 4.84
C ARG A 66 29.98 -12.30 5.75
N LEU A 67 28.68 -12.36 5.51
CA LEU A 67 27.74 -13.15 6.30
C LEU A 67 27.68 -14.58 5.79
N THR A 68 27.64 -15.53 6.73
CA THR A 68 27.37 -16.92 6.37
C THR A 68 25.89 -17.11 6.03
N LYS A 69 25.58 -18.14 5.23
CA LYS A 69 24.19 -18.51 4.94
C LYS A 69 23.36 -18.76 6.20
N VAL A 70 23.98 -19.32 7.24
CA VAL A 70 23.32 -19.57 8.53
C VAL A 70 22.95 -18.25 9.22
N GLN A 71 23.83 -17.25 9.18
CA GLN A 71 23.57 -15.93 9.75
C GLN A 71 22.46 -15.21 8.99
N LEU A 72 22.50 -15.22 7.65
CA LEU A 72 21.45 -14.64 6.81
C LEU A 72 20.08 -15.27 7.11
N LYS A 73 20.03 -16.60 7.20
CA LYS A 73 18.81 -17.33 7.54
C LYS A 73 18.27 -16.97 8.93
N ALA A 74 19.14 -16.86 9.93
CA ALA A 74 18.74 -16.44 11.28
C ALA A 74 18.14 -15.03 11.28
N ILE A 75 18.77 -14.08 10.58
CA ILE A 75 18.27 -12.70 10.44
C ILE A 75 16.92 -12.67 9.72
N HIS A 76 16.79 -13.41 8.61
CA HIS A 76 15.56 -13.50 7.84
C HIS A 76 14.40 -14.05 8.70
N GLN A 77 14.65 -15.08 9.50
CA GLN A 77 13.67 -15.65 10.43
C GLN A 77 13.25 -14.65 11.51
N GLU A 78 14.19 -13.93 12.12
CA GLU A 78 13.89 -12.90 13.13
C GLU A 78 13.00 -11.78 12.58
N LEU A 79 13.31 -11.27 11.40
CA LEU A 79 12.49 -10.26 10.73
C LEU A 79 11.09 -10.80 10.42
N THR A 80 11.00 -12.05 9.95
CA THR A 80 9.72 -12.72 9.67
C THR A 80 8.87 -12.90 10.93
N MET A 81 9.49 -13.25 12.07
CA MET A 81 8.79 -13.31 13.35
C MET A 81 8.28 -11.93 13.78
N GLY A 82 9.10 -10.89 13.62
CA GLY A 82 8.69 -9.50 13.85
C GLY A 82 7.44 -9.12 13.06
N ILE A 83 7.39 -9.44 11.76
CA ILE A 83 6.21 -9.22 10.91
C ILE A 83 4.99 -9.97 11.47
N LYS A 84 5.14 -11.25 11.83
CA LYS A 84 4.03 -12.06 12.40
C LYS A 84 3.45 -11.42 13.67
N THR A 85 4.29 -10.87 14.55
CA THR A 85 3.79 -10.20 15.77
C THR A 85 2.99 -8.93 15.49
N LEU A 86 3.29 -8.22 14.39
CA LEU A 86 2.57 -7.01 14.01
C LEU A 86 1.29 -7.30 13.25
N GLN A 87 1.17 -8.47 12.64
CA GLN A 87 0.12 -8.82 11.68
C GLN A 87 -1.30 -8.54 12.19
N ARG A 88 -1.63 -8.94 13.43
CA ARG A 88 -2.96 -8.67 14.01
C ARG A 88 -3.25 -7.17 14.09
N ARG A 89 -2.32 -6.39 14.63
CA ARG A 89 -2.48 -4.95 14.83
C ARG A 89 -2.56 -4.21 13.49
N VAL A 90 -1.78 -4.65 12.49
CA VAL A 90 -1.87 -4.17 11.10
C VAL A 90 -3.24 -4.43 10.53
N THR A 91 -3.75 -5.66 10.61
CA THR A 91 -5.06 -6.03 10.07
C THR A 91 -6.16 -5.15 10.67
N VAL A 92 -6.16 -4.97 11.98
CA VAL A 92 -7.13 -4.09 12.67
C VAL A 92 -7.00 -2.65 12.19
N HIS A 93 -5.78 -2.10 12.11
CA HIS A 93 -5.55 -0.74 11.60
C HIS A 93 -6.02 -0.57 10.14
N GLN A 94 -5.75 -1.55 9.28
CA GLN A 94 -6.19 -1.55 7.89
C GLN A 94 -7.70 -1.65 7.78
N MET A 95 -8.36 -2.48 8.58
CA MET A 95 -9.82 -2.57 8.62
C MET A 95 -10.45 -1.25 9.04
N ALA A 96 -9.94 -0.63 10.12
CA ALA A 96 -10.41 0.69 10.56
C ALA A 96 -10.22 1.75 9.47
N THR A 97 -9.03 1.83 8.88
CA THR A 97 -8.73 2.78 7.79
C THR A 97 -9.62 2.56 6.57
N LYS A 98 -9.84 1.30 6.16
CA LYS A 98 -10.72 0.95 5.04
C LYS A 98 -12.16 1.32 5.35
N ARG A 99 -12.65 1.07 6.57
CA ARG A 99 -13.99 1.44 7.02
C ARG A 99 -14.19 2.95 6.95
N THR A 100 -13.29 3.74 7.51
CA THR A 100 -13.36 5.21 7.46
C THR A 100 -13.40 5.71 6.02
N LYS A 101 -12.52 5.21 5.15
CA LYS A 101 -12.49 5.61 3.73
C LYS A 101 -13.78 5.22 2.98
N SER A 102 -14.33 4.04 3.25
CA SER A 102 -15.60 3.61 2.66
C SER A 102 -16.76 4.46 3.17
N CYS A 103 -16.79 4.87 4.43
CA CYS A 103 -17.83 5.76 4.94
C CYS A 103 -17.76 7.17 4.34
N LEU A 104 -16.55 7.71 4.10
CA LEU A 104 -16.38 9.05 3.55
C LEU A 104 -16.72 9.14 2.06
N TYR A 105 -16.37 8.10 1.30
CA TYR A 105 -16.44 8.16 -0.16
C TYR A 105 -17.37 7.11 -0.76
N SER A 106 -18.08 6.29 0.03
CA SER A 106 -18.79 5.07 -0.38
C SER A 106 -17.86 3.98 -0.98
N HIS A 107 -17.10 4.33 -2.02
CA HIS A 107 -16.14 3.48 -2.73
C HIS A 107 -14.69 3.92 -2.53
N ARG A 108 -13.73 3.11 -3.00
CA ARG A 108 -12.32 3.49 -3.00
C ARG A 108 -12.11 4.62 -4.02
N PRO A 109 -11.21 5.60 -3.77
CA PRO A 109 -10.89 6.65 -4.74
C PRO A 109 -10.55 6.12 -6.14
N GLY A 110 -9.84 4.99 -6.21
CA GLY A 110 -9.50 4.31 -7.46
C GLY A 110 -10.69 3.83 -8.30
N VAL A 111 -11.90 3.76 -7.74
CA VAL A 111 -13.12 3.47 -8.51
C VAL A 111 -13.57 4.74 -9.24
N TYR A 112 -13.59 5.89 -8.56
CA TYR A 112 -13.97 7.17 -9.16
C TYR A 112 -12.95 7.65 -10.19
N THR A 113 -11.65 7.47 -9.94
CA THR A 113 -10.61 7.88 -10.89
C THR A 113 -10.60 7.06 -12.18
N ASN A 114 -11.17 5.85 -12.14
CA ASN A 114 -11.18 4.93 -13.27
C ASN A 114 -12.54 4.91 -13.98
N LEU A 115 -13.51 5.72 -13.53
CA LEU A 115 -14.78 5.87 -14.22
C LEU A 115 -14.51 6.51 -15.58
N THR A 116 -14.87 5.79 -16.63
CA THR A 116 -14.69 6.24 -18.02
C THR A 116 -15.92 6.97 -18.54
N ASP A 117 -15.73 7.82 -19.56
CA ASP A 117 -16.83 8.51 -20.23
C ASP A 117 -17.82 7.49 -20.84
N GLN A 118 -17.33 6.38 -21.38
CA GLN A 118 -18.19 5.29 -21.89
C GLN A 118 -19.07 4.68 -20.78
N GLU A 119 -18.50 4.38 -19.61
CA GLU A 119 -19.26 3.81 -18.49
C GLU A 119 -20.27 4.81 -17.91
N PHE A 120 -20.00 6.12 -18.06
CA PHE A 120 -20.94 7.18 -17.74
C PHE A 120 -22.12 7.23 -18.73
N GLU A 121 -21.85 7.18 -20.03
CA GLU A 121 -22.90 7.14 -21.06
C GLU A 121 -23.74 5.85 -20.99
N GLU A 122 -23.13 4.74 -20.55
CA GLU A 122 -23.82 3.46 -20.30
C GLU A 122 -24.64 3.45 -19.00
N ALA A 123 -24.66 4.54 -18.23
CA ALA A 123 -25.38 4.61 -16.96
C ALA A 123 -26.88 4.31 -17.13
N ARG A 124 -27.40 3.44 -16.27
CA ARG A 124 -28.80 3.00 -16.35
C ARG A 124 -29.65 3.68 -15.30
N ALA A 125 -30.79 4.23 -15.70
CA ALA A 125 -31.79 4.69 -14.76
C ALA A 125 -32.32 3.51 -13.93
N SER A 126 -32.29 3.64 -12.61
CA SER A 126 -32.70 2.59 -11.67
C SER A 126 -33.19 3.23 -10.37
N GLY A 127 -34.33 2.78 -9.85
CA GLY A 127 -34.79 3.16 -8.50
C GLY A 127 -34.89 4.67 -8.21
N GLY A 128 -35.12 5.51 -9.22
CA GLY A 128 -35.17 6.97 -9.06
C GLY A 128 -33.82 7.69 -9.15
N GLY A 129 -32.75 7.00 -9.55
CA GLY A 129 -31.45 7.60 -9.85
C GLY A 129 -30.75 6.87 -11.00
N PHE A 130 -29.43 6.99 -11.08
CA PHE A 130 -28.60 6.42 -12.13
C PHE A 130 -27.57 5.46 -11.53
N LEU A 131 -27.39 4.30 -12.15
CA LEU A 131 -26.42 3.29 -11.74
C LEU A 131 -25.29 3.20 -12.76
N LEU A 132 -24.06 3.46 -12.29
CA LEU A 132 -22.84 3.38 -13.07
C LEU A 132 -22.07 2.11 -12.73
N HIS A 133 -21.43 1.54 -13.75
CA HIS A 133 -20.65 0.31 -13.65
C HIS A 133 -19.18 0.60 -13.97
N VAL A 134 -18.32 0.55 -12.97
CA VAL A 134 -16.87 0.72 -13.13
C VAL A 134 -16.20 -0.64 -13.23
N LYS A 135 -15.82 -0.99 -14.45
CA LYS A 135 -15.22 -2.27 -14.83
C LYS A 135 -13.76 -2.31 -14.41
N GLU A 136 -13.01 -1.23 -14.55
CA GLU A 136 -11.59 -1.24 -14.23
C GLU A 136 -11.29 -0.72 -12.82
N HIS A 137 -11.02 -1.63 -11.88
CA HIS A 137 -10.49 -1.24 -10.57
C HIS A 137 -9.64 -2.36 -9.93
N LYS A 138 -8.85 -1.99 -8.92
CA LYS A 138 -7.81 -2.83 -8.27
C LYS A 138 -8.26 -4.25 -7.89
N THR A 139 -9.55 -4.46 -7.62
CA THR A 139 -10.07 -5.74 -7.13
C THR A 139 -11.18 -6.32 -8.03
N ASN A 140 -11.32 -5.84 -9.27
CA ASN A 140 -12.34 -6.32 -10.20
C ASN A 140 -12.27 -7.84 -10.38
N LYS A 141 -11.05 -8.39 -10.54
CA LYS A 141 -10.84 -9.85 -10.65
C LYS A 141 -11.43 -10.68 -9.50
N THR A 142 -11.64 -10.08 -8.33
CA THR A 142 -12.12 -10.78 -7.13
C THR A 142 -13.58 -10.48 -6.81
N PHE A 143 -14.06 -9.27 -7.09
CA PHE A 143 -15.41 -8.82 -6.67
C PHE A 143 -16.32 -8.41 -7.83
N GLY A 144 -15.87 -8.56 -9.07
CA GLY A 144 -16.59 -8.06 -10.24
C GLY A 144 -16.58 -6.54 -10.31
N GLU A 145 -17.44 -5.97 -11.16
CA GLU A 145 -17.57 -4.53 -11.40
C GLU A 145 -18.02 -3.77 -10.15
N ALA A 146 -17.55 -2.54 -9.98
CA ALA A 146 -18.03 -1.68 -8.92
C ALA A 146 -19.29 -0.93 -9.40
N GLN A 147 -20.35 -0.96 -8.60
CA GLN A 147 -21.60 -0.25 -8.89
C GLN A 147 -21.66 1.04 -8.08
N ILE A 148 -21.93 2.17 -8.73
CA ILE A 148 -22.10 3.48 -8.09
C ILE A 148 -23.52 3.96 -8.39
N PHE A 149 -24.29 4.22 -7.34
CA PHE A 149 -25.61 4.85 -7.47
C PHE A 149 -25.47 6.36 -7.29
N LEU A 150 -26.02 7.13 -8.22
CA LEU A 150 -26.11 8.59 -8.16
C LEU A 150 -27.57 9.01 -8.17
N THR A 151 -27.90 9.99 -7.34
CA THR A 151 -29.18 10.70 -7.44
C THR A 151 -29.24 11.51 -8.74
N PRO A 152 -30.44 11.94 -9.19
CA PRO A 152 -30.56 12.78 -10.37
C PRO A 152 -29.77 14.09 -10.26
N GLU A 153 -29.69 14.66 -9.06
CA GLU A 153 -28.89 15.87 -8.79
C GLU A 153 -27.39 15.59 -8.98
N GLU A 154 -26.86 14.55 -8.34
CA GLU A 154 -25.45 14.18 -8.47
C GLU A 154 -25.08 13.81 -9.91
N PHE A 155 -25.96 13.10 -10.62
CA PHE A 155 -25.76 12.77 -12.03
C PHE A 155 -25.64 14.03 -12.89
N SER A 156 -26.50 15.03 -12.66
CA SER A 156 -26.46 16.31 -13.37
C SER A 156 -25.15 17.08 -13.17
N TRP A 157 -24.44 16.85 -12.05
CA TRP A 157 -23.12 17.46 -11.82
C TRP A 157 -22.07 16.84 -12.74
N VAL A 158 -22.13 15.52 -12.93
CA VAL A 158 -21.23 14.80 -13.83
C VAL A 158 -21.54 15.14 -15.29
N GLU A 159 -22.82 15.23 -15.68
CA GLU A 159 -23.22 15.70 -17.01
C GLU A 159 -22.64 17.08 -17.33
N ARG A 160 -22.76 18.03 -16.38
CA ARG A 160 -22.17 19.37 -16.53
C ARG A 160 -20.66 19.31 -16.67
N TRP A 161 -19.99 18.46 -15.90
CA TRP A 161 -18.54 18.28 -15.99
C TRP A 161 -18.11 17.71 -17.35
N VAL A 162 -18.81 16.71 -17.88
CA VAL A 162 -18.56 16.15 -19.22
C VAL A 162 -18.78 17.20 -20.30
N ALA A 163 -19.83 18.01 -20.19
CA ALA A 163 -20.08 19.11 -21.11
C ALA A 163 -18.95 20.16 -21.11
N ILE A 164 -18.40 20.50 -19.93
CA ILE A 164 -17.25 21.41 -19.80
C ILE A 164 -16.01 20.79 -20.44
N LYS A 165 -15.72 19.51 -20.17
CA LYS A 165 -14.60 18.78 -20.80
C LYS A 165 -14.67 18.81 -22.33
N ALA A 166 -15.88 18.64 -22.88
CA ALA A 166 -16.11 18.67 -24.32
C ALA A 166 -15.89 20.07 -24.93
N GLN A 167 -16.20 21.13 -24.18
CA GLN A 167 -15.98 22.52 -24.61
C GLN A 167 -14.51 22.94 -24.56
N ASP A 168 -13.76 22.47 -23.56
CA ASP A 168 -12.36 22.86 -23.34
C ASP A 168 -11.35 22.00 -24.11
N GLY A 169 -11.78 20.99 -24.88
CA GLY A 169 -10.91 20.19 -25.73
C GLY A 169 -9.89 19.32 -24.97
N TYR A 170 -10.15 18.98 -23.70
CA TYR A 170 -9.28 18.11 -22.90
C TYR A 170 -9.33 16.66 -23.39
N SER A 171 -8.52 16.36 -24.41
CA SER A 171 -8.14 15.00 -24.81
C SER A 171 -7.05 14.48 -23.86
N TYR A 172 -7.41 13.70 -22.85
CA TYR A 172 -6.42 12.91 -22.11
C TYR A 172 -6.07 11.67 -22.94
N LEU A 173 -4.89 11.73 -23.59
CA LEU A 173 -4.15 10.56 -24.07
C LEU A 173 -3.67 9.71 -22.88
#